data_AF-A0A3N4FQD4-F1
#
_entry.id   AF-A0A3N4FQD4-F1
#
_cell.length_a   1.000
_cell.length_b   1.000
_cell.length_c   1.000
_cell.angle_alpha   90.00
_cell.angle_beta   90.00
_cell.angle_gamma   90.00
#
_symmetry.space_group_name_H-M   'P 1'
#
loop_
_entity.id
_entity.type
_entity.pdbx_description
1 polymer ?
#
loop_
_entity_poly.entity_id
_entity_poly.type
_entity_poly.pdbx_seq_one_letter_code
_entity_poly.pdbx_strand_id
1 'polypeptide(L)'
;TGEYSIATQQGRIKVPCDQSNLDYLQKFSDYKLGEAELLERKGKWYLYISASKDIESVDANQMKHVVGIDRGLRQLITAYDEKGQTLFVSGQDVIKKRRHFKSLRSELQSKNTKSSKKRLKKIEKRENRWMADVNHQLSKALV
;
A
#
# COMPACT_ATOMS: atom_id res chain seq x y z
N THR A 1 -16.10 6.34 28.33
CA THR A 1 -15.14 6.83 27.31
C THR A 1 -13.75 6.58 27.83
N GLY A 2 -12.99 5.71 27.17
CA GLY A 2 -11.61 5.42 27.58
C GLY A 2 -10.67 6.61 27.31
N GLU A 3 -9.69 6.83 28.17
CA GLU A 3 -8.60 7.78 27.94
C GLU A 3 -7.30 7.01 27.74
N TYR A 4 -6.51 7.38 26.73
CA TYR A 4 -5.15 6.87 26.58
C TYR A 4 -4.14 7.82 27.19
N SER A 5 -3.11 7.27 27.84
CA SER A 5 -1.95 8.04 28.27
C SER A 5 -0.85 7.92 27.22
N ILE A 6 -0.53 9.03 26.55
CA ILE A 6 0.51 9.10 25.52
C ILE A 6 1.72 9.83 26.09
N ALA A 7 2.91 9.24 25.95
CA ALA A 7 4.16 9.90 26.32
C ALA A 7 4.55 10.96 25.28
N THR A 8 4.88 12.16 25.74
CA THR A 8 5.37 13.27 24.91
C THR A 8 6.69 13.80 25.50
N GLN A 9 7.38 14.67 24.75
CA GLN A 9 8.61 15.32 25.24
C GLN A 9 8.36 16.20 26.48
N GLN A 10 7.12 16.59 26.76
CA GLN A 10 6.72 17.43 27.89
C GLN A 10 6.07 16.63 29.02
N GLY A 11 6.14 15.29 28.96
CA GLY A 11 5.50 14.38 29.90
C GLY A 11 4.32 13.63 29.27
N ARG A 12 3.62 12.83 30.07
CA ARG A 12 2.47 12.06 29.59
C ARG A 12 1.21 12.93 29.54
N ILE A 13 0.53 12.94 28.40
CA ILE A 13 -0.79 13.58 28.24
C ILE A 13 -1.88 12.51 28.20
N LYS A 14 -3.07 12.85 28.69
CA LYS A 14 -4.26 12.01 28.51
C LYS A 14 -5.04 12.50 27.29
N VAL A 15 -5.41 11.59 26.41
CA VAL A 15 -6.15 11.89 25.19
C VAL A 15 -7.45 11.08 25.18
N PRO A 16 -8.60 11.72 24.93
CA PRO A 16 -9.86 11.01 24.80
C PRO A 16 -9.78 10.03 23.62
N CYS A 17 -10.15 8.78 23.87
CA CYS A 17 -10.29 7.79 22.83
C CYS A 17 -11.74 7.75 22.33
N ASP A 18 -11.89 7.86 21.01
CA ASP A 18 -13.15 7.52 20.35
C ASP A 18 -13.40 6.01 20.45
N GLN A 19 -14.55 5.64 21.03
CA GLN A 19 -14.94 4.24 21.24
C GLN A 19 -14.95 3.44 19.93
N SER A 20 -15.26 4.08 18.80
CA SER A 20 -15.22 3.42 17.49
C SER A 20 -13.82 2.92 17.10
N ASN A 21 -12.75 3.58 17.57
CA ASN A 21 -11.37 3.14 17.33
C ASN A 21 -10.99 1.97 18.25
N LEU A 22 -11.53 1.92 19.48
CA LEU A 22 -11.36 0.77 20.38
C LEU A 22 -12.01 -0.48 19.81
N ASP A 23 -13.24 -0.36 19.32
CA ASP A 23 -13.98 -1.47 18.72
C ASP A 23 -13.29 -1.95 17.42
N TYR A 24 -12.64 -1.04 16.69
CA TYR A 24 -11.82 -1.41 15.55
C TYR A 24 -10.58 -2.24 15.94
N LEU A 25 -9.91 -1.91 17.05
CA LEU A 25 -8.77 -2.68 17.55
C LEU A 25 -9.16 -4.07 18.03
N GLN A 26 -10.39 -4.26 18.52
CA GLN A 26 -10.90 -5.59 18.91
C GLN A 26 -10.93 -6.59 17.73
N LYS A 27 -11.00 -6.09 16.48
CA LYS A 27 -10.90 -6.94 15.28
C LYS A 27 -9.53 -7.61 15.12
N PHE A 28 -8.52 -7.14 15.85
CA PHE A 28 -7.16 -7.67 15.88
C PHE A 28 -6.84 -8.34 17.21
N SER A 29 -7.86 -8.82 17.94
CA SER A 29 -7.68 -9.48 19.24
C SER A 29 -6.83 -10.75 19.19
N ASP A 30 -6.75 -11.38 18.02
CA ASP A 30 -5.91 -12.53 17.69
C ASP A 30 -4.50 -12.15 17.20
N TYR A 31 -4.17 -10.85 17.16
CA TYR A 31 -2.85 -10.34 16.81
C TYR A 31 -2.13 -9.87 18.08
N LYS A 32 -0.82 -10.12 18.13
CA LYS A 32 0.07 -9.48 19.09
C LYS A 32 0.36 -8.06 18.63
N LEU A 33 -0.17 -7.08 19.36
CA LEU A 33 0.14 -5.66 19.14
C LEU A 33 1.54 -5.34 19.69
N GLY A 34 2.34 -4.63 18.90
CA GLY A 34 3.70 -4.20 19.20
C GLY A 34 3.77 -2.70 19.51
N GLU A 35 4.88 -2.07 19.10
CA GLU A 35 5.11 -0.64 19.29
C GLU A 35 4.05 0.21 18.59
N ALA A 36 3.71 1.34 19.24
CA ALA A 36 2.79 2.33 18.74
C ALA A 36 3.48 3.69 18.56
N GLU A 37 3.40 4.25 17.35
CA GLU A 37 3.97 5.55 16.99
C GLU A 37 2.86 6.55 16.65
N LEU A 38 2.98 7.78 17.15
CA LEU A 38 2.05 8.86 16.84
C LEU A 38 2.65 9.77 15.75
N LEU A 39 1.97 9.87 14.60
CA LEU A 39 2.41 10.63 13.43
C LEU A 39 1.42 11.75 13.09
N GLU A 40 1.92 12.97 12.93
CA GLU A 40 1.14 14.07 12.34
C GLU A 40 1.42 14.17 10.83
N ARG A 41 0.36 14.15 10.01
CA ARG A 41 0.48 14.31 8.56
C ARG A 41 -0.68 15.14 8.01
N LYS A 42 -0.33 16.30 7.42
CA LYS A 42 -1.29 17.25 6.82
C LYS A 42 -2.37 17.71 7.83
N GLY A 43 -1.96 18.04 9.06
CA GLY A 43 -2.88 18.51 10.11
C GLY A 43 -3.78 17.42 10.70
N LYS A 44 -3.45 16.15 10.48
CA LYS A 44 -4.17 15.00 11.04
C LYS A 44 -3.21 14.11 11.82
N TRP A 45 -3.65 13.67 12.99
CA TRP A 45 -2.92 12.72 13.84
C TRP A 45 -3.31 11.29 13.49
N TYR A 46 -2.32 10.41 13.46
CA TYR A 46 -2.47 8.99 13.21
C TYR A 46 -1.68 8.21 14.27
N LEU A 47 -2.29 7.17 14.83
CA LEU A 47 -1.61 6.21 15.70
C LEU A 47 -1.31 4.95 14.88
N TYR A 48 -0.03 4.67 14.65
CA TYR A 48 0.42 3.50 13.93
C TYR A 48 0.77 2.43 14.95
N ILE A 49 0.08 1.30 14.93
CA ILE A 49 0.32 0.18 15.85
C ILE A 49 0.82 -0.99 15.01
N SER A 50 2.03 -1.47 15.30
CA SER A 50 2.53 -2.69 14.68
C SER A 50 1.73 -3.89 15.21
N ALA A 51 1.41 -4.85 14.34
CA ALA A 51 0.65 -6.05 14.72
C ALA A 51 1.26 -7.27 14.03
N SER A 52 1.50 -8.31 14.82
CA SER A 52 2.03 -9.59 14.35
C SER A 52 1.05 -10.70 14.70
N LYS A 53 0.85 -11.63 13.78
CA LYS A 53 0.06 -12.84 14.02
C LYS A 53 0.81 -14.02 13.47
N ASP A 54 0.93 -15.05 14.29
CA ASP A 54 1.41 -16.34 13.84
C ASP A 54 0.32 -16.97 12.98
N ILE A 55 0.68 -17.32 11.76
CA ILE A 55 -0.17 -18.07 10.85
C ILE A 55 0.28 -19.53 10.89
N GLU A 56 -0.69 -20.44 10.82
CA GLU A 56 -0.37 -21.87 10.75
C GLU A 56 0.55 -22.13 9.56
N SER A 57 1.60 -22.92 9.79
CA SER A 57 2.48 -23.33 8.69
C SER A 57 1.68 -24.22 7.75
N VAL A 58 1.71 -23.89 6.46
CA VAL A 58 1.09 -24.71 5.42
C VAL A 58 1.79 -26.07 5.39
N ASP A 59 1.03 -27.14 5.62
CA ASP A 59 1.54 -28.50 5.46
C ASP A 59 1.85 -28.75 3.99
N ALA A 60 3.13 -29.00 3.68
CA ALA A 60 3.57 -29.24 2.32
C ALA A 60 2.89 -30.47 1.69
N ASN A 61 2.46 -31.44 2.50
CA ASN A 61 1.74 -32.62 2.01
C ASN A 61 0.30 -32.30 1.56
N GLN A 62 -0.24 -31.13 1.93
CA GLN A 62 -1.56 -30.66 1.50
C GLN A 62 -1.50 -29.79 0.24
N MET A 63 -0.30 -29.41 -0.22
CA MET A 63 -0.14 -28.62 -1.44
C MET A 63 -0.35 -29.49 -2.69
N LYS A 64 -1.44 -29.23 -3.41
CA LYS A 64 -1.80 -29.97 -4.64
C LYS A 64 -1.20 -29.35 -5.91
N HIS A 65 -0.99 -28.04 -5.90
CA HIS A 65 -0.56 -27.25 -7.06
C HIS A 65 0.44 -26.20 -6.59
N VAL A 66 1.52 -26.00 -7.36
CA VAL A 66 2.58 -25.05 -7.02
C VAL A 66 2.81 -24.14 -8.22
N VAL A 67 2.54 -22.86 -8.03
CA VAL A 67 2.77 -21.83 -9.05
C VAL A 67 3.96 -20.99 -8.61
N GLY A 68 5.04 -21.03 -9.40
CA GLY A 68 6.16 -20.10 -9.25
C GLY A 68 5.77 -18.74 -9.80
N ILE A 69 5.86 -17.68 -8.99
CA ILE A 69 5.54 -16.30 -9.39
C ILE A 69 6.76 -15.41 -9.21
N ASP A 70 7.22 -14.80 -10.31
CA ASP A 70 8.22 -13.74 -10.32
C ASP A 70 7.59 -12.40 -10.72
N ARG A 71 8.05 -11.30 -10.12
CA ARG A 71 7.52 -9.95 -10.35
C ARG A 71 8.66 -8.99 -10.67
N GLY A 72 8.52 -8.27 -11.79
CA GLY A 72 9.52 -7.32 -12.25
C GLY A 72 8.95 -6.08 -12.91
N LEU A 73 9.83 -5.17 -13.32
CA LEU A 73 9.42 -3.96 -14.05
C LEU A 73 9.17 -4.24 -15.53
N ARG A 74 9.98 -5.11 -16.15
CA ARG A 74 9.84 -5.50 -17.56
C ARG A 74 8.67 -6.46 -17.75
N GLN A 75 8.57 -7.46 -16.88
CA GLN A 75 7.46 -8.39 -16.77
C GLN A 75 6.82 -8.16 -15.39
N LEU A 76 5.61 -7.60 -15.35
CA LEU A 76 4.91 -7.33 -14.09
C LEU A 76 4.68 -8.62 -13.31
N ILE A 77 4.34 -9.68 -14.04
CA ILE A 77 4.15 -11.04 -13.53
C ILE A 77 4.75 -12.00 -14.56
N THR A 78 5.50 -12.95 -14.05
CA THR A 78 5.84 -14.21 -14.71
C THR A 78 5.36 -15.32 -13.79
N ALA A 79 4.41 -16.14 -14.26
CA ALA A 79 3.93 -17.29 -13.52
C ALA A 79 4.17 -18.58 -14.31
N TYR A 80 4.51 -19.64 -13.61
CA TYR A 80 4.75 -20.98 -14.14
C TYR A 80 4.15 -22.02 -13.19
N ASP A 81 3.35 -22.95 -13.70
CA ASP A 81 2.76 -24.03 -12.90
C ASP A 81 3.44 -25.39 -13.17
N GLU A 82 3.12 -26.40 -12.34
CA GLU A 82 3.66 -27.74 -12.49
C GLU A 82 3.22 -28.47 -13.79
N LYS A 83 2.24 -27.92 -14.52
CA LYS A 83 1.73 -28.46 -15.80
C LYS A 83 2.41 -27.82 -17.01
N GLY A 84 3.37 -26.92 -16.79
CA GLY A 84 4.08 -26.21 -17.85
C GLY A 84 3.32 -25.00 -18.40
N GLN A 85 2.20 -24.61 -17.79
CA GLN A 85 1.47 -23.40 -18.18
C GLN A 85 2.25 -22.18 -17.73
N THR A 86 2.34 -21.20 -18.63
CA THR A 86 3.04 -19.94 -18.37
C THR A 86 2.11 -18.76 -18.53
N LEU A 87 2.26 -17.78 -17.64
CA LEU A 87 1.61 -16.48 -17.75
C LEU A 87 2.68 -15.39 -17.72
N PHE A 88 2.71 -14.56 -18.76
CA PHE A 88 3.59 -13.41 -18.85
C PHE A 88 2.77 -12.14 -19.00
N VAL A 89 2.93 -11.23 -18.05
CA VAL A 89 2.31 -9.90 -18.10
C VAL A 89 3.37 -8.87 -18.37
N SER A 90 3.36 -8.30 -19.57
CA SER A 90 4.34 -7.27 -19.93
C SER A 90 4.13 -5.97 -19.15
N GLY A 91 5.23 -5.42 -18.64
CA GLY A 91 5.28 -4.09 -18.01
C GLY A 91 5.62 -2.95 -18.96
N GLN A 92 5.77 -3.22 -20.26
CA GLN A 92 6.19 -2.20 -21.23
C GLN A 92 5.26 -0.99 -21.26
N ASP A 93 3.95 -1.20 -21.33
CA ASP A 93 2.99 -0.09 -21.36
C ASP A 93 2.95 0.65 -20.03
N VAL A 94 3.22 -0.06 -18.93
CA VAL A 94 3.36 0.56 -17.63
C VAL A 94 4.57 1.49 -17.59
N ILE A 95 5.71 1.02 -18.06
CA ILE A 95 6.94 1.80 -18.16
C ILE A 95 6.74 3.02 -19.07
N LYS A 96 6.13 2.85 -20.25
CA LYS A 96 5.83 3.95 -21.18
C LYS A 96 4.99 5.04 -20.50
N LYS A 97 3.92 4.64 -19.79
CA LYS A 97 3.04 5.57 -19.10
C LYS A 97 3.73 6.30 -17.95
N ARG A 98 4.54 5.60 -17.15
CA ARG A 98 5.36 6.21 -16.10
C ARG A 98 6.36 7.22 -16.66
N ARG A 99 7.03 6.89 -17.77
CA ARG A 99 7.94 7.83 -18.47
C ARG A 99 7.20 9.07 -18.97
N HIS A 100 6.01 8.90 -19.56
CA HIS A 100 5.18 10.02 -20.00
C HIS A 100 4.82 10.95 -18.83
N PHE A 101 4.33 10.41 -17.71
CA PHE A 101 4.01 11.22 -16.52
C PHE A 101 5.24 11.90 -15.91
N LYS A 102 6.40 11.23 -15.92
CA LYS A 102 7.68 11.83 -15.47
C LYS A 102 8.05 13.03 -16.36
N SER A 103 8.00 12.87 -17.68
CA SER A 103 8.28 13.95 -18.63
C SER A 103 7.31 15.12 -18.45
N LEU A 104 6.01 14.83 -18.37
CA LEU A 104 4.98 15.84 -18.17
C LEU A 104 5.15 16.61 -16.85
N ARG A 105 5.51 15.93 -15.76
CA ARG A 105 5.82 16.60 -14.49
C ARG A 105 7.00 17.55 -14.64
N SER A 106 8.09 17.10 -15.26
CA SER A 106 9.30 17.90 -15.47
C SER A 106 9.00 19.17 -16.29
N GLU A 107 8.24 19.04 -17.38
CA GLU A 107 7.83 20.17 -18.22
C GLU A 107 6.91 21.17 -17.47
N LEU A 108 5.95 20.68 -16.70
CA LEU A 108 5.06 21.56 -15.94
C LEU A 108 5.79 22.26 -14.78
N GLN A 109 6.73 21.56 -14.15
CA GLN A 109 7.57 22.12 -13.08
C GLN A 109 8.49 23.22 -13.62
N SER A 110 9.12 23.02 -14.79
CA SER A 110 9.99 24.04 -15.40
C SER A 110 9.23 25.31 -15.77
N LYS A 111 7.98 25.20 -16.26
CA LYS A 111 7.14 26.36 -16.61
C LYS A 111 6.75 27.21 -15.39
N ASN A 112 6.58 26.61 -14.21
CA ASN A 112 6.26 27.28 -12.93
C ASN A 112 5.09 28.31 -12.93
N THR A 113 4.19 28.28 -13.91
CA THR A 113 3.04 29.19 -13.98
C THR A 113 1.86 28.72 -13.11
N LYS A 114 0.89 29.61 -12.83
CA LYS A 114 -0.36 29.26 -12.13
C LYS A 114 -1.12 28.13 -12.86
N SER A 115 -1.15 28.14 -14.19
CA SER A 115 -1.80 27.09 -14.99
C SER A 115 -1.05 25.77 -14.90
N SER A 116 0.29 25.78 -14.95
CA SER A 116 1.11 24.57 -14.77
C SER A 116 0.93 23.95 -13.39
N LYS A 117 0.88 24.75 -12.32
CA LYS A 117 0.61 24.27 -10.95
C LYS A 117 -0.79 23.64 -10.82
N LYS A 118 -1.82 24.24 -11.41
CA LYS A 118 -3.17 23.65 -11.48
C LYS A 118 -3.16 22.32 -12.24
N ARG A 119 -2.41 22.23 -13.35
CA ARG A 119 -2.29 20.99 -14.11
C ARG A 119 -1.54 19.90 -13.35
N LEU A 120 -0.44 20.22 -12.65
CA LEU A 120 0.29 19.30 -11.76
C LEU A 120 -0.65 18.67 -10.72
N LYS A 121 -1.45 19.51 -10.04
CA LYS A 121 -2.44 19.03 -9.05
C LYS A 121 -3.49 18.11 -9.67
N LYS A 122 -3.91 18.36 -10.91
CA LYS A 122 -4.88 17.51 -11.64
C LYS A 122 -4.30 16.14 -12.01
N ILE A 123 -3.01 16.06 -12.34
CA ILE A 123 -2.37 14.80 -12.76
C ILE A 123 -1.80 13.99 -11.59
N GLU A 124 -1.52 14.62 -10.44
CA GLU A 124 -0.87 14.01 -9.27
C GLU A 124 -1.45 12.64 -8.88
N LYS A 125 -2.78 12.55 -8.73
CA LYS A 125 -3.45 11.29 -8.33
C LYS A 125 -3.81 10.38 -9.51
N ARG A 126 -3.62 10.82 -10.75
CA ARG A 126 -4.06 10.05 -11.93
C ARG A 126 -3.16 8.85 -12.19
N GLU A 127 -1.85 9.02 -12.06
CA GLU A 127 -0.88 7.94 -12.22
C GLU A 127 -1.06 6.88 -11.13
N ASN A 128 -1.15 7.29 -9.85
CA ASN A 128 -1.31 6.37 -8.73
C ASN A 128 -2.60 5.55 -8.83
N ARG A 129 -3.74 6.18 -9.16
CA ARG A 129 -5.00 5.46 -9.32
C ARG A 129 -4.94 4.43 -10.44
N TRP A 130 -4.33 4.80 -11.56
CA TRP A 130 -4.20 3.87 -12.68
C TRP A 130 -3.23 2.72 -12.35
N MET A 131 -2.11 2.97 -11.66
CA MET A 131 -1.22 1.89 -11.21
C MET A 131 -1.89 0.97 -10.19
N ALA A 132 -2.70 1.53 -9.28
CA ALA A 132 -3.45 0.76 -8.30
C ALA A 132 -4.47 -0.17 -8.98
N ASP A 133 -5.17 0.34 -10.00
CA ASP A 133 -6.10 -0.46 -10.81
C ASP A 133 -5.39 -1.59 -11.56
N VAL A 134 -4.27 -1.31 -12.24
CA VAL A 134 -3.45 -2.35 -12.89
C VAL A 134 -3.03 -3.42 -11.89
N ASN A 135 -2.48 -3.02 -10.74
CA ASN A 135 -2.07 -3.98 -9.71
C ASN A 135 -3.26 -4.78 -9.17
N HIS A 136 -4.43 -4.16 -8.99
CA HIS A 136 -5.63 -4.83 -8.52
C HIS A 136 -6.11 -5.91 -9.50
N GLN A 137 -6.20 -5.59 -10.79
CA GLN A 137 -6.60 -6.57 -11.82
C GLN A 137 -5.62 -7.73 -11.87
N LEU A 138 -4.32 -7.44 -11.80
CA LEU A 138 -3.27 -8.46 -11.82
C LEU A 138 -3.30 -9.36 -10.57
N SER A 139 -3.47 -8.79 -9.38
CA SER A 139 -3.62 -9.58 -8.16
C SER A 139 -4.87 -10.44 -8.18
N LYS A 140 -6.00 -9.92 -8.69
CA LYS A 140 -7.26 -10.66 -8.83
C LYS A 140 -7.19 -11.75 -9.91
N ALA A 141 -6.32 -11.62 -10.89
CA ALA A 141 -6.10 -12.68 -11.88
C ALA A 141 -5.25 -13.82 -11.32
N LEU A 142 -4.50 -13.59 -10.23
CA LEU A 142 -3.64 -14.58 -9.59
C LEU A 142 -4.30 -15.33 -8.42
N VAL A 143 -5.33 -14.74 -7.80
CA VAL A 143 -6.02 -15.24 -6.59
C VAL A 143 -7.51 -15.36 -6.88
#